data_AF-A0AAW7BSR0-F1
#
_entry.id   AF-A0AAW7BSR0-F1
#
_cell.length_a   1.000
_cell.length_b   1.000
_cell.length_c   1.000
_cell.angle_alpha   90.00
_cell.angle_beta   90.00
_cell.angle_gamma   90.00
#
_symmetry.space_group_name_H-M   'P 1'
#
loop_
_entity.id
_entity.type
_entity.pdbx_description
1 polymer ?
#
loop_
_entity_poly.entity_id
_entity_poly.type
_entity_poly.pdbx_seq_one_letter_code
_entity_poly.pdbx_strand_id
1 'polypeptide(L)' 'MLIQQRLDLAAATWLAWLFIAGRVAHSGVQILTRNIRLRGLVFTVNFLAVLGLWVVVVLSPSGRPAA' A
#
# COMPACT_ATOMS: atom_id res chain seq x y z
N MET A 1 -15.45 17.47 -2.57
CA MET A 1 -15.82 17.42 -1.13
C MET A 1 -14.56 17.29 -0.29
N LEU A 2 -14.26 18.25 0.58
CA LEU A 2 -13.01 18.30 1.39
C LEU A 2 -12.85 17.11 2.36
N ILE A 3 -13.95 16.50 2.79
CA ILE A 3 -13.94 15.30 3.63
C ILE A 3 -13.38 14.09 2.87
N GLN A 4 -13.81 13.89 1.62
CA GLN A 4 -13.33 12.79 0.78
C GLN A 4 -11.81 12.83 0.61
N GLN A 5 -11.27 14.01 0.28
CA GLN A 5 -9.82 14.20 0.13
C GLN A 5 -9.04 13.87 1.41
N ARG A 6 -9.57 14.23 2.59
CA ARG A 6 -8.93 13.87 3.88
C ARG A 6 -8.94 12.38 4.13
N LEU A 7 -10.02 11.69 3.75
CA LEU A 7 -10.12 10.23 3.85
C LEU A 7 -9.15 9.54 2.89
N ASP A 8 -9.04 10.02 1.64
CA ASP A 8 -8.09 9.49 0.65
C ASP A 8 -6.64 9.64 1.12
N LEU A 9 -6.28 10.80 1.68
CA LEU A 9 -4.96 11.07 2.28
C LEU A 9 -4.68 10.15 3.48
N ALA A 10 -5.66 9.96 4.37
CA ALA A 10 -5.52 9.08 5.52
C ALA A 10 -5.34 7.62 5.08
N ALA A 11 -6.17 7.16 4.14
CA ALA A 11 -6.08 5.81 3.55
C ALA A 11 -4.71 5.59 2.88
N ALA A 12 -4.27 6.53 2.04
CA ALA A 12 -2.95 6.47 1.39
C ALA A 12 -1.81 6.42 2.41
N THR A 13 -1.88 7.20 3.48
CA THR A 13 -0.86 7.23 4.55
C THR A 13 -0.76 5.86 5.24
N TRP A 14 -1.90 5.26 5.60
CA TRP A 14 -1.93 3.93 6.22
C TRP A 14 -1.44 2.84 5.26
N LEU A 15 -1.87 2.87 4.00
CA LEU A 15 -1.42 1.92 2.98
C LEU A 15 0.09 2.05 2.71
N ALA A 16 0.62 3.26 2.71
CA ALA A 16 2.06 3.52 2.56
C ALA A 16 2.87 2.94 3.73
N TRP A 17 2.42 3.14 4.97
CA TRP A 17 3.05 2.51 6.14
C TRP A 17 2.94 0.99 6.11
N LEU A 18 1.79 0.44 5.73
CA LEU A 18 1.60 -0.99 5.57
C LEU A 18 2.54 -1.58 4.52
N PHE A 19 2.77 -0.86 3.42
CA PHE A 19 3.77 -1.24 2.41
C PHE A 19 5.20 -1.20 2.95
N ILE A 20 5.60 -0.15 3.66
CA ILE A 20 6.96 -0.07 4.24
C ILE A 20 7.17 -1.22 5.24
N ALA A 21 6.22 -1.42 6.16
CA ALA A 21 6.28 -2.50 7.14
C ALA A 21 6.29 -3.88 6.46
N GLY A 22 5.42 -4.09 5.47
CA GLY A 22 5.36 -5.31 4.68
C GLY A 22 6.65 -5.61 3.94
N ARG A 23 7.33 -4.58 3.41
CA ARG A 23 8.62 -4.73 2.70
C ARG A 23 9.73 -5.15 3.65
N VAL A 24 9.81 -4.54 4.83
CA VAL A 24 10.77 -4.91 5.87
C VAL A 24 10.50 -6.34 6.34
N ALA A 25 9.25 -6.68 6.65
CA ALA A 25 8.86 -8.01 7.09
C ALA A 25 9.14 -9.07 6.01
N HIS A 26 8.80 -8.81 4.75
CA HIS A 26 9.09 -9.72 3.64
C HIS A 26 10.59 -9.97 3.48
N SER A 27 11.40 -8.91 3.56
CA SER A 27 12.85 -9.01 3.48
C SER A 27 13.41 -9.81 4.67
N GLY A 28 12.90 -9.59 5.87
CA GLY A 28 13.23 -10.38 7.06
C GLY A 28 12.90 -11.86 6.87
N VAL A 29 11.68 -12.20 6.43
CA VAL A 29 11.28 -13.59 6.14
C VAL A 29 12.16 -14.20 5.05
N GLN A 30 12.51 -13.43 4.03
CA GLN A 30 13.32 -13.89 2.90
C GLN A 30 14.78 -14.18 3.29
N ILE A 31 15.38 -13.36 4.17
CA ILE A 31 16.78 -13.47 4.55
C ILE A 31 16.97 -14.41 5.75
N LEU A 32 16.05 -14.37 6.72
CA LEU A 32 16.19 -15.05 8.02
C LEU A 32 15.49 -16.41 8.09
N THR A 33 14.62 -16.75 7.12
CA THR A 33 13.82 -17.98 7.16
C THR A 33 13.87 -18.74 5.84
N ARG A 34 13.60 -20.05 5.90
CA ARG A 34 13.44 -20.90 4.71
C ARG A 34 11.97 -21.17 4.34
N ASN A 35 11.02 -20.55 5.03
CA ASN A 35 9.60 -20.84 4.84
C ASN A 35 9.06 -20.14 3.58
N ILE A 36 9.00 -20.88 2.47
CA ILE A 36 8.54 -20.40 1.17
C ILE A 36 7.08 -19.92 1.21
N ARG A 37 6.21 -20.64 1.93
CA ARG A 37 4.78 -20.28 2.03
C ARG A 37 4.59 -18.97 2.77
N LEU A 38 5.28 -18.79 3.90
CA LEU A 38 5.25 -17.55 4.67
C LEU A 38 5.75 -16.37 3.84
N ARG A 39 6.84 -16.55 3.09
CA ARG A 39 7.36 -15.50 2.18
C ARG A 39 6.31 -15.07 1.16
N GLY A 40 5.63 -16.03 0.53
CA GLY A 40 4.54 -15.75 -0.40
C GLY A 40 3.38 -14.99 0.25
N LEU A 41 2.96 -15.37 1.46
CA LEU A 41 1.88 -14.68 2.19
C LEU A 41 2.24 -13.23 2.52
N VAL A 42 3.43 -12.98 3.07
CA VAL A 42 3.88 -11.62 3.41
C VAL A 42 4.05 -10.77 2.14
N PHE A 43 4.53 -11.37 1.04
CA PHE A 43 4.57 -10.70 -0.26
C PHE A 43 3.18 -10.26 -0.72
N THR A 44 2.19 -11.16 -0.67
CA THR A 44 0.82 -10.85 -1.09
C THR A 44 0.22 -9.72 -0.27
N VAL A 45 0.38 -9.74 1.06
CA VAL A 45 -0.09 -8.64 1.93
C VAL A 45 0.58 -7.31 1.53
N ASN A 46 1.90 -7.32 1.34
CA ASN A 46 2.64 -6.15 0.90
C ASN A 46 2.17 -5.64 -0.49
N PHE A 47 1.88 -6.57 -1.41
CA PHE A 47 1.41 -6.25 -2.75
C PHE A 47 0.01 -5.65 -2.73
N LEU A 48 -0.89 -6.14 -1.88
CA LEU A 48 -2.23 -5.57 -1.68
C LEU A 48 -2.16 -4.11 -1.18
N ALA A 49 -1.17 -3.77 -0.35
CA ALA A 49 -0.97 -2.37 0.07
C ALA A 49 -0.65 -1.46 -1.14
N VAL A 50 0.19 -1.91 -2.07
CA VAL A 50 0.49 -1.18 -3.32
C VAL A 50 -0.74 -1.09 -4.23
N LEU A 51 -1.47 -2.19 -4.39
CA LEU A 51 -2.72 -2.17 -5.17
C LEU A 51 -3.74 -1.20 -4.55
N GLY A 52 -3.86 -1.15 -3.23
CA GLY A 52 -4.68 -0.18 -2.52
C GLY A 52 -4.25 1.27 -2.80
N LEU A 53 -2.94 1.55 -2.80
CA LEU A 53 -2.42 2.88 -3.17
C LEU A 53 -2.81 3.25 -4.60
N TRP A 54 -2.71 2.31 -5.55
CA TRP A 54 -3.15 2.54 -6.93
C TRP A 54 -4.66 2.79 -7.04
N VAL A 55 -5.48 2.08 -6.27
CA VAL A 55 -6.92 2.35 -6.20
C VAL A 55 -7.18 3.76 -5.71
N VAL A 56 -6.49 4.22 -4.65
CA VAL A 56 -6.60 5.59 -4.17
C VAL A 56 -6.23 6.58 -5.28
N VAL A 57 -5.13 6.36 -6.00
CA VAL A 57 -4.68 7.24 -7.10
C VAL A 57 -5.71 7.31 -8.24
N VAL A 58 -6.22 6.16 -8.69
CA VAL A 58 -7.15 6.09 -9.83
C VAL A 58 -8.51 6.69 -9.47
N LEU A 59 -8.97 6.46 -8.24
CA LEU A 59 -10.29 6.89 -7.77
C LEU A 59 -10.29 8.25 -7.08
N SER A 60 -9.13 8.86 -6.85
CA SER A 60 -8.99 10.25 -6.38
C SER A 60 -8.81 11.15 -7.60
N PRO A 61 -9.89 11.60 -8.27
CA PRO A 61 -9.77 12.56 -9.35
C PRO A 61 -9.08 13.80 -8.81
N SER A 62 -7.88 14.07 -9.33
CA SER A 62 -7.20 15.33 -9.14
C SER A 62 -8.00 16.38 -9.89
N GLY A 63 -8.98 16.98 -9.20
CA GLY A 63 -9.78 18.08 -9.73
C GLY A 63 -8.95 19.33 -9.96
N ARG A 64 -8.10 19.31 -11.00
CA ARG A 64 -7.66 20.50 -11.73
C ARG A 64 -7.81 20.22 -13.23
N PRO A 65 -8.85 20.75 -13.89
CA PRO A 65 -8.66 21.13 -15.27
C PRO A 65 -7.54 22.18 -15.29
N ALA A 66 -6.40 21.82 -15.85
CA ALA A 66 -5.38 22.76 -16.27
C ALA A 66 -5.78 23.25 -17.67
N ALA A 67 -6.68 24.23 -17.72
CA ALA A 67 -6.92 25.10 -18.86
C ALA A 67 -7.72 26.32 -18.40
#